data_AF-A0A7W1X7K2-F1
#
_entry.id   AF-A0A7W1X7K2-F1
#
_cell.length_a   1.000
_cell.length_b   1.000
_cell.length_c   1.000
_cell.angle_alpha   90.00
_cell.angle_beta   90.00
_cell.angle_gamma   90.00
#
_symmetry.space_group_name_H-M   'P 1'
#
loop_
_entity.id
_entity.type
_entity.pdbx_description
1 polymer ?
#
loop_
_entity_poly.entity_id
_entity_poly.type
_entity_poly.pdbx_seq_one_letter_code
_entity_poly.pdbx_strand_id
1 'polypeptide(L)'
;MGRKLPLAGRRLKMKRWAIFILCALFLGSGCALKQNQTGNQAPPKQTEVSVPTRDGRLETLDLLNTGDKLLASYATFFDQTKTNRVHNIQLSSEAINGHVLNVGEVFSFNQVVGKRTPQRGYLPAPEIVKGEYTEGIGGGVCQTSSTLYNAADAAGLRIIERVSHSHVVTYVPKGRDATVSWKEPDFKFQNQLNVPIRIAAKTQNGRITVAIYAPAHVNALRRKVAAPPTTLPEIIRVTPDEPMSLDPKKIKRELQNPLRIPQ
;
A
#
# COMPACT_ATOMS: atom_id res chain seq x y z
N MET A 1 13.09 -69.83 19.65
CA MET A 1 11.81 -69.15 19.93
C MET A 1 11.76 -67.93 19.03
N GLY A 2 11.27 -68.00 17.79
CA GLY A 2 9.85 -67.94 17.38
C GLY A 2 9.37 -66.47 17.43
N ARG A 3 8.92 -65.78 16.37
CA ARG A 3 8.69 -65.99 14.93
C ARG A 3 8.78 -64.61 14.24
N LYS A 4 9.19 -64.57 12.97
CA LYS A 4 8.98 -63.44 12.03
C LYS A 4 7.49 -63.27 11.70
N LEU A 5 7.04 -62.08 11.29
CA LEU A 5 6.05 -61.78 10.22
C LEU A 5 5.78 -60.24 10.13
N PRO A 6 5.20 -59.69 9.03
CA PRO A 6 5.78 -58.59 8.27
C PRO A 6 4.82 -57.42 7.95
N LEU A 7 5.29 -56.53 7.07
CA LEU A 7 4.59 -55.42 6.39
C LEU A 7 3.27 -55.83 5.71
N ALA A 8 2.28 -54.92 5.68
CA ALA A 8 1.74 -54.30 4.46
C ALA A 8 0.35 -53.64 4.67
N GLY A 9 0.23 -52.36 4.26
CA GLY A 9 -0.71 -51.97 3.20
C GLY A 9 -2.22 -51.82 3.46
N ARG A 10 -2.66 -50.56 3.29
CA ARG A 10 -3.82 -50.09 2.50
C ARG A 10 -5.24 -50.02 3.12
N ARG A 11 -5.75 -48.79 3.01
CA ARG A 11 -6.99 -48.31 2.33
C ARG A 11 -8.15 -47.78 3.18
N LEU A 12 -8.48 -46.54 2.79
CA LEU A 12 -9.58 -45.64 3.11
C LEU A 12 -10.97 -46.21 2.77
N LYS A 13 -11.99 -45.90 3.57
CA LYS A 13 -13.41 -45.85 3.14
C LYS A 13 -14.17 -44.71 3.83
N MET A 14 -14.71 -43.80 3.01
CA MET A 14 -15.75 -42.83 3.36
C MET A 14 -17.10 -43.53 3.61
N LYS A 15 -17.96 -42.95 4.47
CA LYS A 15 -19.40 -43.27 4.54
C LYS A 15 -20.24 -41.98 4.58
N ARG A 16 -21.21 -41.90 3.66
CA ARG A 16 -22.33 -40.94 3.60
C ARG A 16 -23.38 -41.31 4.66
N TRP A 17 -24.09 -40.32 5.18
CA TRP A 17 -25.32 -40.51 5.97
C TRP A 17 -26.49 -39.88 5.22
N ALA A 18 -27.58 -40.63 5.10
CA ALA A 18 -28.90 -40.19 4.67
C ALA A 18 -29.89 -40.62 5.75
N ILE A 19 -30.84 -39.76 6.12
CA ILE A 19 -31.97 -40.10 7.01
C ILE A 19 -33.24 -39.50 6.41
N PHE A 20 -34.20 -40.39 6.16
CA PHE A 20 -35.63 -40.17 5.88
C PHE A 20 -36.43 -40.21 7.20
N ILE A 21 -37.68 -39.71 7.19
CA ILE A 21 -38.88 -40.01 8.05
C ILE A 21 -39.66 -38.68 8.26
N LEU A 22 -40.99 -38.54 8.20
CA LEU A 22 -42.13 -39.36 7.78
C LEU A 22 -43.38 -38.44 7.77
N CYS A 23 -44.38 -38.88 7.02
CA CYS A 23 -45.71 -38.33 6.74
C CYS A 23 -46.64 -38.20 7.96
N ALA A 24 -47.59 -37.24 7.93
CA ALA A 24 -48.93 -37.39 8.51
C ALA A 24 -49.93 -36.43 7.84
N LEU A 25 -51.04 -37.00 7.36
CA LEU A 25 -52.21 -36.37 6.74
C LEU A 25 -53.22 -35.90 7.79
N PHE A 26 -53.91 -34.77 7.53
CA PHE A 26 -55.28 -34.54 8.00
C PHE A 26 -56.08 -33.79 6.92
N LEU A 27 -57.26 -34.34 6.60
CA LEU A 27 -58.27 -33.83 5.68
C LEU A 27 -59.23 -32.86 6.41
N GLY A 28 -59.78 -31.88 5.69
CA GLY A 28 -61.12 -31.36 6.01
C GLY A 28 -61.37 -29.86 5.81
N SER A 29 -62.18 -29.57 4.77
CA SER A 29 -63.23 -28.53 4.72
C SER A 29 -62.87 -27.04 4.55
N GLY A 30 -62.96 -26.61 3.29
CA GLY A 30 -63.81 -25.49 2.82
C GLY A 30 -63.77 -24.14 3.53
N CYS A 31 -63.16 -23.14 2.87
CA CYS A 31 -63.73 -21.79 2.80
C CYS A 31 -63.20 -21.06 1.55
N ALA A 32 -64.11 -20.55 0.73
CA ALA A 32 -63.80 -19.82 -0.49
C ALA A 32 -63.45 -18.36 -0.17
N LEU A 33 -62.32 -17.86 -0.69
CA LEU A 33 -62.08 -16.41 -0.82
C LEU A 33 -61.45 -16.09 -2.18
N LYS A 34 -62.15 -15.16 -2.82
CA LYS A 34 -61.99 -14.48 -4.12
C LYS A 34 -60.57 -14.35 -4.70
N GLN A 35 -60.53 -14.52 -6.02
CA GLN A 35 -59.51 -14.03 -6.94
C GLN A 35 -59.21 -12.54 -6.71
N ASN A 36 -57.93 -12.15 -6.82
CA ASN A 36 -57.58 -10.92 -7.51
C ASN A 36 -56.24 -11.05 -8.23
N GLN A 37 -56.23 -10.63 -9.49
CA GLN A 37 -55.11 -10.67 -10.43
C GLN A 37 -54.14 -9.51 -10.16
N THR A 38 -52.83 -9.76 -10.20
CA THR A 38 -51.83 -8.79 -10.67
C THR A 38 -50.54 -9.49 -11.12
N GLY A 39 -50.23 -9.33 -12.41
CA GLY A 39 -48.90 -8.98 -12.93
C GLY A 39 -47.65 -9.82 -12.60
N ASN A 40 -47.12 -10.47 -13.65
CA ASN A 40 -45.70 -10.58 -14.02
C ASN A 40 -44.63 -10.09 -13.01
N GLN A 41 -43.67 -10.97 -12.68
CA GLN A 41 -42.25 -10.75 -13.01
C GLN A 41 -41.41 -12.01 -12.75
N ALA A 42 -40.63 -12.40 -13.75
CA ALA A 42 -39.60 -13.44 -13.64
C ALA A 42 -38.48 -12.99 -12.67
N PRO A 43 -37.78 -13.93 -12.00
CA PRO A 43 -36.67 -13.59 -11.10
C PRO A 43 -35.56 -12.84 -11.85
N PRO A 44 -34.87 -11.88 -11.21
CA PRO A 44 -33.92 -11.02 -11.87
C PRO A 44 -32.74 -11.84 -12.42
N LYS A 45 -32.55 -11.72 -13.74
CA LYS A 45 -31.45 -12.32 -14.49
C LYS A 45 -30.14 -11.72 -13.97
N GLN A 46 -29.28 -12.56 -13.39
CA GLN A 46 -27.91 -12.15 -13.05
C GLN A 46 -27.16 -11.88 -14.36
N THR A 47 -26.93 -10.61 -14.66
CA THR A 47 -26.11 -10.21 -15.79
C THR A 47 -24.65 -10.34 -15.37
N GLU A 48 -23.95 -11.33 -15.92
CA GLU A 48 -22.48 -11.38 -15.90
C GLU A 48 -21.95 -10.09 -16.53
N VAL A 49 -21.32 -9.24 -15.72
CA VAL A 49 -20.64 -8.04 -16.20
C VAL A 49 -19.32 -8.48 -16.80
N SER A 50 -19.25 -8.50 -18.14
CA SER A 50 -18.05 -8.74 -18.91
C SER A 50 -16.98 -7.69 -18.57
N VAL A 51 -15.82 -8.14 -18.10
CA VAL A 51 -14.65 -7.29 -17.83
C VAL A 51 -14.03 -6.87 -19.17
N PRO A 52 -13.89 -5.56 -19.51
CA PRO A 52 -13.34 -5.17 -20.79
C PRO A 52 -11.82 -5.33 -20.84
N THR A 53 -11.36 -6.01 -21.89
CA THR A 53 -9.95 -6.18 -22.26
C THR A 53 -9.36 -4.92 -22.90
N ARG A 54 -8.14 -4.58 -22.47
CA ARG A 54 -7.08 -3.79 -23.15
C ARG A 54 -7.36 -2.32 -23.60
N ASP A 55 -8.59 -1.82 -23.56
CA ASP A 55 -8.95 -0.43 -23.95
C ASP A 55 -9.21 0.52 -22.75
N GLY A 56 -9.36 -0.03 -21.53
CA GLY A 56 -9.76 0.75 -20.35
C GLY A 56 -8.78 1.84 -19.89
N ARG A 57 -7.52 1.85 -20.36
CA ARG A 57 -6.56 2.94 -20.04
C ARG A 57 -6.80 4.21 -20.86
N LEU A 58 -7.27 4.09 -22.09
CA LEU A 58 -7.58 5.25 -22.94
C LEU A 58 -8.87 5.93 -22.48
N GLU A 59 -9.92 5.15 -22.20
CA GLU A 59 -11.16 5.66 -21.59
C GLU A 59 -10.91 6.33 -20.21
N THR A 60 -9.98 5.78 -19.44
CA THR A 60 -9.61 6.35 -18.15
C THR A 60 -8.88 7.69 -18.27
N LEU A 61 -8.03 7.87 -19.28
CA LEU A 61 -7.36 9.15 -19.54
C LEU A 61 -8.39 10.22 -19.96
N ASP A 62 -9.41 9.85 -20.74
CA ASP A 62 -10.48 10.76 -21.13
C ASP A 62 -11.34 11.25 -19.94
N LEU A 63 -11.57 10.39 -18.94
CA LEU A 63 -12.25 10.78 -17.70
C LEU A 63 -11.44 11.75 -16.82
N LEU A 64 -10.11 11.74 -16.94
CA LEU A 64 -9.21 12.67 -16.24
C LEU A 64 -9.04 14.00 -17.00
N ASN A 65 -9.40 14.04 -18.29
CA ASN A 65 -9.38 15.26 -19.10
C ASN A 65 -10.56 16.21 -18.81
N THR A 66 -11.56 15.80 -18.01
CA THR A 66 -12.75 16.62 -17.67
C THR A 66 -12.56 17.55 -16.47
N GLY A 67 -11.32 17.83 -16.08
CA GLY A 67 -10.98 18.64 -14.92
C GLY A 67 -10.69 17.78 -13.69
N ASP A 68 -9.41 17.66 -13.36
CA ASP A 68 -8.94 16.86 -12.25
C ASP A 68 -9.15 17.57 -10.90
N LYS A 69 -9.88 16.92 -9.99
CA LYS A 69 -9.96 17.32 -8.58
C LYS A 69 -8.79 16.71 -7.81
N LEU A 70 -8.06 17.58 -7.11
CA LEU A 70 -7.03 17.15 -6.16
C LEU A 70 -7.69 16.42 -4.98
N LEU A 71 -7.39 15.14 -4.78
CA LEU A 71 -7.83 14.39 -3.59
C LEU A 71 -6.92 14.70 -2.41
N ALA A 72 -5.61 14.54 -2.57
CA ALA A 72 -4.63 14.90 -1.57
C ALA A 72 -3.25 15.16 -2.20
N SER A 73 -2.39 15.86 -1.47
CA SER A 73 -1.00 16.09 -1.83
C SER A 73 -0.13 15.96 -0.58
N TYR A 74 1.08 15.44 -0.76
CA TYR A 74 2.10 15.39 0.27
C TYR A 74 3.45 15.76 -0.30
N ALA A 75 4.27 16.42 0.50
CA ALA A 75 5.62 16.80 0.11
C ALA A 75 6.62 16.39 1.17
N THR A 76 7.85 16.11 0.75
CA THR A 76 8.99 15.95 1.66
C THR A 76 10.20 16.70 1.09
N PHE A 77 11.16 17.01 1.95
CA PHE A 77 12.31 17.86 1.61
C PHE A 77 13.61 17.06 1.62
N PHE A 78 14.55 17.44 0.77
CA PHE A 78 15.86 16.82 0.66
C PHE A 78 16.96 17.86 0.41
N ASP A 79 18.17 17.54 0.88
CA ASP A 79 19.37 18.33 0.65
C ASP A 79 19.79 18.28 -0.83
N GLN A 80 19.81 19.45 -1.48
CA GLN A 80 20.14 19.59 -2.90
C GLN A 80 21.63 19.38 -3.18
N THR A 81 22.49 19.51 -2.18
CA THR A 81 23.94 19.30 -2.34
C THR A 81 24.30 17.83 -2.53
N LYS A 82 23.39 16.91 -2.19
CA LYS A 82 23.56 15.45 -2.36
C LYS A 82 23.13 15.01 -3.74
N THR A 83 23.89 15.42 -4.77
CA THR A 83 23.54 15.26 -6.19
C THR A 83 23.10 13.86 -6.60
N ASN A 84 23.81 12.79 -6.20
CA ASN A 84 23.41 11.41 -6.53
C ASN A 84 22.07 11.03 -5.89
N ARG A 85 21.84 11.44 -4.64
CA ARG A 85 20.58 11.20 -3.93
C ARG A 85 19.44 11.96 -4.59
N VAL A 86 19.67 13.21 -4.98
CA VAL A 86 18.71 14.04 -5.74
C VAL A 86 18.33 13.34 -7.04
N HIS A 87 19.32 12.85 -7.79
CA HIS A 87 19.11 12.13 -9.04
C HIS A 87 18.25 10.87 -8.86
N ASN A 88 18.52 10.06 -7.82
CA ASN A 88 17.72 8.87 -7.52
C ASN A 88 16.27 9.21 -7.15
N ILE A 89 16.05 10.31 -6.42
CA ILE A 89 14.70 10.80 -6.09
C ILE A 89 13.98 11.29 -7.35
N GLN A 90 14.67 12.01 -8.24
CA GLN A 90 14.13 12.43 -9.54
C GLN A 90 13.70 11.23 -10.38
N LEU A 91 14.59 10.26 -10.61
CA LEU A 91 14.28 9.06 -11.39
C LEU A 91 13.09 8.27 -10.84
N SER A 92 13.04 8.07 -9.52
CA SER A 92 11.92 7.35 -8.90
C SER A 92 10.62 8.17 -8.89
N SER A 93 10.70 9.49 -8.82
CA SER A 93 9.54 10.39 -8.95
C SER A 93 8.99 10.36 -10.38
N GLU A 94 9.86 10.39 -11.39
CA GLU A 94 9.48 10.31 -12.80
C GLU A 94 8.78 8.99 -13.12
N ALA A 95 9.28 7.88 -12.57
CA ALA A 95 8.69 6.56 -12.79
C ALA A 95 7.24 6.42 -12.30
N ILE A 96 6.85 7.15 -11.24
CA ILE A 96 5.47 7.11 -10.71
C ILE A 96 4.59 8.26 -11.25
N ASN A 97 5.19 9.27 -11.88
CA ASN A 97 4.47 10.44 -12.35
C ASN A 97 3.58 10.09 -13.55
N GLY A 98 2.34 10.57 -13.53
CA GLY A 98 1.35 10.28 -14.57
C GLY A 98 0.73 8.89 -14.47
N HIS A 99 1.09 8.09 -13.46
CA HIS A 99 0.52 6.76 -13.31
C HIS A 99 -0.98 6.84 -13.02
N VAL A 100 -1.76 6.14 -13.83
CA VAL A 100 -3.21 6.03 -13.70
C VAL A 100 -3.54 4.68 -13.07
N LEU A 101 -4.33 4.71 -12.00
CA LEU A 101 -4.74 3.51 -11.27
C LEU A 101 -6.26 3.34 -11.36
N ASN A 102 -6.69 2.26 -12.01
CA ASN A 102 -8.11 1.98 -12.26
C ASN A 102 -8.85 1.55 -11.00
N VAL A 103 -10.18 1.53 -11.08
CA VAL A 103 -11.05 1.05 -10.01
C VAL A 103 -10.69 -0.40 -9.65
N GLY A 104 -10.44 -0.65 -8.36
CA GLY A 104 -10.07 -1.96 -7.82
C GLY A 104 -8.61 -2.35 -8.02
N GLU A 105 -7.83 -1.61 -8.82
CA GLU A 105 -6.44 -1.93 -9.13
C GLU A 105 -5.52 -1.66 -7.91
N VAL A 106 -4.48 -2.48 -7.77
CA VAL A 106 -3.45 -2.35 -6.75
C VAL A 106 -2.20 -1.77 -7.38
N PHE A 107 -1.75 -0.64 -6.85
CA PHE A 107 -0.44 -0.08 -7.16
C PHE A 107 0.64 -0.81 -6.36
N SER A 108 1.74 -1.15 -7.01
CA SER A 108 2.97 -1.63 -6.38
C SER A 108 4.13 -0.70 -6.73
N PHE A 109 4.76 -0.11 -5.71
CA PHE A 109 5.87 0.82 -5.91
C PHE A 109 7.05 0.13 -6.59
N ASN A 110 7.39 -1.09 -6.17
CA ASN A 110 8.44 -1.85 -6.80
C ASN A 110 8.13 -2.20 -8.25
N GLN A 111 6.91 -2.63 -8.59
CA GLN A 111 6.57 -2.95 -9.98
C GLN A 111 6.68 -1.72 -10.90
N VAL A 112 6.25 -0.54 -10.43
CA VAL A 112 6.27 0.69 -11.23
C VAL A 112 7.68 1.26 -11.35
N VAL A 113 8.44 1.31 -10.25
CA VAL A 113 9.79 1.91 -10.26
C VAL A 113 10.88 0.95 -10.77
N GLY A 114 10.69 -0.35 -10.56
CA GLY A 114 11.62 -1.40 -10.99
C GLY A 114 12.84 -1.59 -10.08
N LYS A 115 13.76 -2.46 -10.51
CA LYS A 115 15.04 -2.68 -9.81
C LYS A 115 15.92 -1.42 -9.89
N ARG A 116 16.58 -1.07 -8.79
CA ARG A 116 17.50 0.08 -8.73
C ARG A 116 18.88 -0.40 -9.13
N THR A 117 19.31 -0.08 -10.35
CA THR A 117 20.57 -0.55 -10.95
C THR A 117 21.29 0.59 -11.68
N PRO A 118 22.63 0.56 -11.79
CA PRO A 118 23.38 1.54 -12.58
C PRO A 118 22.89 1.65 -14.03
N GLN A 119 22.52 0.52 -14.66
CA GLN A 119 22.01 0.47 -16.04
C GLN A 119 20.66 1.18 -16.22
N ARG A 120 19.93 1.41 -15.12
CA ARG A 120 18.67 2.16 -15.10
C ARG A 120 18.87 3.59 -14.61
N GLY A 121 20.12 4.06 -14.53
CA GLY A 121 20.50 5.41 -14.10
C GLY A 121 20.65 5.60 -12.59
N TYR A 122 20.37 4.58 -11.76
CA TYR A 122 20.51 4.75 -10.32
C TYR A 122 21.97 4.85 -9.89
N LEU A 123 22.26 5.84 -9.05
CA LEU A 123 23.59 6.17 -8.57
C LEU A 123 23.80 5.72 -7.11
N PRO A 124 25.07 5.51 -6.70
CA PRO A 124 25.41 5.32 -5.29
C PRO A 124 25.05 6.55 -4.45
N ALA A 125 24.31 6.35 -3.37
CA ALA A 125 24.00 7.38 -2.39
C ALA A 125 23.78 6.74 -1.01
N PRO A 126 23.90 7.50 0.10
CA PRO A 126 23.60 6.98 1.42
C PRO A 126 22.17 6.44 1.52
N GLU A 127 22.05 5.20 1.99
CA GLU A 127 20.81 4.49 2.28
C GLU A 127 20.86 3.90 3.70
N ILE A 128 19.71 3.46 4.21
CA ILE A 128 19.62 2.80 5.51
C ILE A 128 19.39 1.31 5.25
N VAL A 129 20.40 0.49 5.51
CA VAL A 129 20.33 -0.98 5.34
C VAL A 129 20.45 -1.63 6.71
N LYS A 130 19.44 -2.42 7.08
CA LYS A 130 19.36 -3.09 8.40
C LYS A 130 19.55 -2.14 9.59
N GLY A 131 19.34 -0.85 9.37
CA GLY A 131 19.46 0.17 10.40
C GLY A 131 20.75 0.97 10.42
N GLU A 132 21.71 0.65 9.57
CA GLU A 132 22.95 1.40 9.44
C GLU A 132 22.96 2.23 8.16
N TYR A 133 23.61 3.39 8.21
CA TYR A 133 23.85 4.19 7.01
C TYR A 133 24.96 3.56 6.19
N THR A 134 24.62 3.03 5.02
CA THR A 134 25.57 2.45 4.09
C THR A 134 25.44 3.13 2.73
N GLU A 135 26.51 3.13 1.94
CA GLU A 135 26.40 3.56 0.56
C GLU A 135 25.80 2.44 -0.28
N GLY A 136 24.77 2.75 -1.07
CA GLY A 136 24.11 1.77 -1.93
C GLY A 136 23.41 2.41 -3.13
N ILE A 137 23.01 1.56 -4.07
CA ILE A 137 22.44 2.00 -5.35
C ILE A 137 20.97 2.35 -5.17
N GLY A 138 20.62 3.61 -5.42
CA GLY A 138 19.24 4.09 -5.27
C GLY A 138 18.93 4.72 -3.91
N GLY A 139 19.95 5.08 -3.12
CA GLY A 139 19.75 5.89 -1.92
C GLY A 139 18.90 7.13 -2.21
N GLY A 140 17.85 7.34 -1.41
CA GLY A 140 16.81 8.37 -1.60
C GLY A 140 15.45 7.85 -2.05
N VAL A 141 15.38 6.67 -2.68
CA VAL A 141 14.12 6.12 -3.24
C VAL A 141 13.03 5.88 -2.16
N CYS A 142 13.39 5.48 -0.94
CA CYS A 142 12.44 5.32 0.16
C CYS A 142 11.73 6.64 0.54
N GLN A 143 12.35 7.80 0.28
CA GLN A 143 11.70 9.09 0.48
C GLN A 143 10.57 9.31 -0.54
N THR A 144 10.76 8.90 -1.79
CA THR A 144 9.70 8.90 -2.82
C THR A 144 8.54 7.99 -2.40
N SER A 145 8.84 6.75 -1.97
CA SER A 145 7.83 5.81 -1.47
C SER A 145 7.05 6.38 -0.28
N SER A 146 7.76 6.94 0.71
CA SER A 146 7.12 7.57 1.89
C SER A 146 6.27 8.78 1.51
N THR A 147 6.70 9.58 0.54
CA THR A 147 5.92 10.74 0.06
C THR A 147 4.63 10.28 -0.62
N LEU A 148 4.72 9.25 -1.48
CA LEU A 148 3.55 8.63 -2.12
C LEU A 148 2.61 7.99 -1.09
N TYR A 149 3.14 7.26 -0.10
CA TYR A 149 2.34 6.68 0.97
C TYR A 149 1.49 7.72 1.69
N ASN A 150 2.08 8.85 2.08
CA ASN A 150 1.35 9.89 2.77
C ASN A 150 0.28 10.55 1.89
N ALA A 151 0.55 10.74 0.60
CA ALA A 151 -0.43 11.25 -0.35
C ALA A 151 -1.60 10.27 -0.56
N ALA A 152 -1.30 8.97 -0.74
CA ALA A 152 -2.30 7.91 -0.89
C ALA A 152 -3.17 7.75 0.37
N ASP A 153 -2.53 7.79 1.55
CA ASP A 153 -3.23 7.72 2.83
C ASP A 153 -4.14 8.95 3.03
N ALA A 154 -3.62 10.16 2.80
CA ALA A 154 -4.42 11.39 2.87
C ALA A 154 -5.58 11.40 1.85
N ALA A 155 -5.41 10.79 0.68
CA ALA A 155 -6.45 10.63 -0.34
C ALA A 155 -7.52 9.58 0.01
N GLY A 156 -7.36 8.88 1.13
CA GLY A 156 -8.33 7.86 1.57
C GLY A 156 -8.16 6.50 0.92
N LEU A 157 -7.07 6.25 0.18
CA LEU A 157 -6.83 4.97 -0.50
C LEU A 157 -6.49 3.85 0.50
N ARG A 158 -6.87 2.62 0.15
CA ARG A 158 -6.64 1.45 1.01
C ARG A 158 -5.18 1.02 0.93
N ILE A 159 -4.45 1.17 2.02
CA ILE A 159 -3.08 0.69 2.13
C ILE A 159 -3.11 -0.84 2.29
N ILE A 160 -2.43 -1.55 1.40
CA ILE A 160 -2.36 -3.01 1.35
C ILE A 160 -1.08 -3.52 2.00
N GLU A 161 0.03 -2.86 1.71
CA GLU A 161 1.35 -3.22 2.24
C GLU A 161 2.13 -1.95 2.54
N ARG A 162 2.67 -1.88 3.76
CA ARG A 162 3.54 -0.80 4.20
C ARG A 162 4.42 -1.31 5.34
N VAL A 163 5.73 -1.19 5.15
CA VAL A 163 6.73 -1.50 6.17
C VAL A 163 7.42 -0.20 6.60
N SER A 164 7.58 0.00 7.91
CA SER A 164 8.36 1.11 8.46
C SER A 164 9.85 0.74 8.48
N HIS A 165 10.72 1.74 8.41
CA HIS A 165 12.15 1.58 8.65
C HIS A 165 12.36 1.14 10.10
N SER A 166 13.42 0.34 10.33
CA SER A 166 13.88 0.00 11.67
C SER A 166 14.45 1.23 12.41
N HIS A 167 14.91 2.24 11.67
CA HIS A 167 15.49 3.47 12.20
C HIS A 167 14.65 4.70 11.85
N VAL A 168 14.78 5.73 12.68
CA VAL A 168 14.06 6.99 12.47
C VAL A 168 14.55 7.65 11.19
N VAL A 169 13.64 7.81 10.23
CA VAL A 169 13.84 8.69 9.09
C VAL A 169 13.36 10.08 9.43
N THR A 170 13.96 11.05 8.77
CA THR A 170 13.86 12.46 9.14
C THR A 170 13.01 13.29 8.19
N TYR A 171 12.67 12.76 7.02
CA TYR A 171 11.88 13.45 5.99
C TYR A 171 10.37 13.29 6.18
N VAL A 172 9.92 12.47 7.14
CA VAL A 172 8.52 12.27 7.55
C VAL A 172 8.42 12.03 9.06
N PRO A 173 7.26 12.30 9.70
CA PRO A 173 7.05 11.97 11.11
C PRO A 173 7.17 10.47 11.41
N LYS A 174 7.38 10.11 12.68
CA LYS A 174 7.41 8.72 13.13
C LYS A 174 6.14 7.98 12.70
N GLY A 175 6.31 6.80 12.11
CA GLY A 175 5.19 5.99 11.60
C GLY A 175 4.58 6.52 10.31
N ARG A 176 5.22 7.48 9.62
CA ARG A 176 4.76 8.02 8.32
C ARG A 176 5.67 7.68 7.15
N ASP A 177 6.55 6.71 7.34
CA ASP A 177 7.53 6.24 6.37
C ASP A 177 7.12 4.91 5.70
N ALA A 178 7.55 4.69 4.46
CA ALA A 178 7.30 3.46 3.73
C ALA A 178 8.61 2.97 3.09
N THR A 179 9.25 1.99 3.72
CA THR A 179 10.48 1.35 3.25
C THR A 179 10.21 0.50 2.03
N VAL A 180 11.11 0.55 1.06
CA VAL A 180 11.06 -0.28 -0.14
C VAL A 180 12.46 -0.81 -0.48
N SER A 181 12.51 -2.06 -0.93
CA SER A 181 13.69 -2.65 -1.58
C SER A 181 13.20 -3.58 -2.70
N TRP A 182 14.00 -3.77 -3.74
CA TRP A 182 13.57 -4.56 -4.89
C TRP A 182 13.16 -5.98 -4.48
N LYS A 183 12.00 -6.43 -4.96
CA LYS A 183 11.22 -7.59 -4.49
C LYS A 183 10.50 -7.30 -3.16
N GLU A 184 11.22 -7.10 -2.07
CA GLU A 184 10.63 -6.89 -0.74
C GLU A 184 11.59 -6.06 0.16
N PRO A 185 11.07 -5.20 1.07
CA PRO A 185 9.66 -4.84 1.25
C PRO A 185 9.12 -3.97 0.10
N ASP A 186 7.80 -3.94 -0.10
CA ASP A 186 7.13 -3.06 -1.05
C ASP A 186 6.15 -2.09 -0.36
N PHE A 187 5.74 -1.07 -1.10
CA PHE A 187 4.62 -0.22 -0.73
C PHE A 187 3.48 -0.43 -1.73
N LYS A 188 2.33 -0.92 -1.24
CA LYS A 188 1.16 -1.24 -2.05
C LYS A 188 -0.10 -0.57 -1.51
N PHE A 189 -0.92 -0.05 -2.40
CA PHE A 189 -2.25 0.46 -2.08
C PHE A 189 -3.23 0.17 -3.20
N GLN A 190 -4.51 0.06 -2.86
CA GLN A 190 -5.60 -0.21 -3.79
C GLN A 190 -6.42 1.06 -4.01
N ASN A 191 -6.85 1.29 -5.25
CA ASN A 191 -7.91 2.24 -5.53
C ASN A 191 -9.29 1.59 -5.31
N GLN A 192 -9.85 1.72 -4.11
CA GLN A 192 -11.20 1.23 -3.80
C GLN A 192 -12.32 2.22 -4.17
N LEU A 193 -11.99 3.35 -4.81
CA LEU A 193 -12.99 4.33 -5.25
C LEU A 193 -13.71 3.81 -6.51
N ASN A 194 -14.86 4.40 -6.82
CA ASN A 194 -15.65 4.08 -8.02
C ASN A 194 -15.20 4.83 -9.28
N VAL A 195 -14.01 5.45 -9.22
CA VAL A 195 -13.40 6.21 -10.31
C VAL A 195 -11.92 5.89 -10.40
N PRO A 196 -11.30 6.07 -11.57
CA PRO A 196 -9.85 6.04 -11.69
C PRO A 196 -9.21 7.22 -10.94
N ILE A 197 -7.94 7.05 -10.56
CA ILE A 197 -7.12 8.12 -10.01
C ILE A 197 -5.84 8.30 -10.84
N ARG A 198 -5.23 9.47 -10.73
CA ARG A 198 -3.92 9.78 -11.32
C ARG A 198 -2.94 10.22 -10.25
N ILE A 199 -1.76 9.63 -10.28
CA ILE A 199 -0.61 10.01 -9.46
C ILE A 199 0.19 11.06 -10.24
N ALA A 200 0.40 12.23 -9.65
CA ALA A 200 1.32 13.24 -10.16
C ALA A 200 2.49 13.39 -9.18
N ALA A 201 3.71 13.28 -9.67
CA ALA A 201 4.92 13.38 -8.85
C ALA A 201 5.91 14.34 -9.50
N LYS A 202 6.43 15.27 -8.70
CA LYS A 202 7.40 16.27 -9.16
C LYS A 202 8.45 16.55 -8.10
N THR A 203 9.69 16.65 -8.54
CA THR A 203 10.81 17.16 -7.75
C THR A 203 11.19 18.58 -8.22
N GLN A 204 11.27 19.53 -7.30
CA GLN A 204 11.73 20.88 -7.60
C GLN A 204 12.25 21.56 -6.32
N ASN A 205 13.37 22.27 -6.42
CA ASN A 205 13.93 23.10 -5.33
C ASN A 205 14.07 22.34 -4.00
N GLY A 206 14.67 21.13 -4.00
CA GLY A 206 14.91 20.36 -2.78
C GLY A 206 13.65 19.74 -2.16
N ARG A 207 12.58 19.62 -2.96
CA ARG A 207 11.30 19.09 -2.51
C ARG A 207 10.78 18.08 -3.53
N ILE A 208 10.31 16.93 -3.06
CA ILE A 208 9.46 16.03 -3.82
C ILE A 208 8.01 16.24 -3.38
N THR A 209 7.09 16.30 -4.34
CA THR A 209 5.65 16.42 -4.10
C THR A 209 4.93 15.32 -4.86
N VAL A 210 4.04 14.61 -4.18
CA VAL A 210 3.14 13.65 -4.78
C VAL A 210 1.70 14.09 -4.53
N ALA A 211 0.93 14.19 -5.59
CA ALA A 211 -0.47 14.55 -5.58
C ALA A 211 -1.30 13.43 -6.22
N ILE A 212 -2.46 13.15 -5.63
CA ILE A 212 -3.45 12.20 -6.15
C ILE A 212 -4.64 13.00 -6.65
N TYR A 213 -4.97 12.79 -7.92
CA TYR A 213 -6.11 13.41 -8.59
C TYR A 213 -7.17 12.37 -8.93
N ALA A 214 -8.41 12.82 -9.04
CA ALA A 214 -9.54 12.04 -9.52
C ALA A 214 -10.48 12.96 -10.32
N PRO A 215 -11.43 12.43 -11.10
CA PRO A 215 -12.43 13.24 -11.77
C PRO A 215 -13.20 14.18 -10.82
N ALA A 216 -13.61 15.36 -11.29
CA ALA A 216 -14.18 16.44 -10.47
C ALA A 216 -15.35 16.04 -9.57
N HIS A 217 -16.19 15.10 -10.01
CA HIS A 217 -17.45 14.71 -9.38
C HIS A 217 -17.29 13.78 -8.16
N VAL A 218 -16.05 13.44 -7.77
CA VAL A 218 -15.78 12.41 -6.76
C VAL A 218 -15.84 12.99 -5.34
N ASN A 219 -16.67 12.39 -4.48
CA ASN A 219 -16.68 12.63 -3.04
C ASN A 219 -15.78 11.61 -2.32
N ALA A 220 -14.48 11.90 -2.27
CA ALA A 220 -13.53 11.10 -1.50
C ALA A 220 -13.41 11.64 -0.06
N LEU A 221 -13.34 10.72 0.91
CA LEU A 221 -13.04 11.05 2.30
C LEU A 221 -11.55 11.40 2.44
N ARG A 222 -11.24 12.68 2.59
CA ARG A 222 -9.88 13.15 2.90
C ARG A 222 -9.53 12.78 4.35
N ARG A 223 -8.40 12.10 4.55
CA ARG A 223 -7.85 11.83 5.88
C ARG A 223 -6.85 12.90 6.28
N LYS A 224 -6.88 13.32 7.55
CA LYS A 224 -5.87 14.20 8.12
C LYS A 224 -4.58 13.40 8.36
N VAL A 225 -3.51 13.79 7.68
CA VAL A 225 -2.18 13.17 7.80
C VAL A 225 -1.22 14.17 8.44
N ALA A 226 -0.31 13.70 9.30
CA ALA A 226 0.71 14.53 9.92
C ALA A 226 1.60 15.19 8.87
N ALA A 227 1.78 16.51 8.98
CA ALA A 227 2.61 17.29 8.06
C ALA A 227 4.08 16.83 8.11
N PRO A 228 4.82 16.94 7.00
CA PRO A 228 6.25 16.67 6.99
C PRO A 228 6.99 17.67 7.90
N PRO A 229 8.19 17.32 8.41
CA PRO A 229 9.07 18.29 9.06
C PRO A 229 9.37 19.47 8.12
N THR A 230 9.37 20.69 8.66
CA THR A 230 9.62 21.94 7.90
C THR A 230 11.10 22.28 7.76
N THR A 231 11.96 21.65 8.56
CA THR A 231 13.41 21.80 8.49
C THR A 231 14.03 20.56 7.85
N LEU A 232 15.07 20.79 7.02
CA LEU A 232 15.93 19.68 6.63
C LEU A 232 16.58 19.13 7.89
N PRO A 233 16.66 17.80 8.03
CA PRO A 233 17.33 17.20 9.16
C PRO A 233 18.81 17.51 9.15
N GLU A 234 19.32 17.81 10.34
CA GLU A 234 20.76 17.88 10.58
C GLU A 234 21.36 16.49 10.35
N ILE A 235 22.39 16.43 9.50
CA ILE A 235 23.14 15.20 9.28
C ILE A 235 24.05 15.03 10.48
N ILE A 236 23.68 14.15 11.41
CA ILE A 236 24.62 13.69 12.44
C ILE A 236 25.65 12.80 11.73
N ARG A 237 26.83 13.34 11.44
CA ARG A 237 27.95 12.54 10.96
C ARG A 237 28.50 11.77 12.16
N VAL A 238 28.29 10.46 12.18
CA VAL A 238 29.00 9.59 13.12
C VAL A 238 30.28 9.16 12.42
N THR A 239 31.40 9.75 12.83
CA THR A 239 32.75 9.28 12.50
C THR A 239 32.96 7.93 13.20
N PRO A 240 33.30 6.83 12.49
CA PRO A 240 33.50 5.52 13.12
C PRO A 240 34.56 5.53 14.23
N ASP A 241 35.50 6.48 14.15
CA ASP A 241 36.65 6.60 15.06
C ASP A 241 36.45 7.58 16.22
N GLU A 242 35.34 8.31 16.26
CA GLU A 242 34.97 9.08 17.46
C GLU A 242 33.85 8.32 18.19
N PRO A 243 34.16 7.62 19.30
CA PRO A 243 33.09 7.10 20.12
C PRO A 243 32.21 8.28 20.52
N MET A 244 30.90 8.17 20.29
CA MET A 244 29.93 9.09 20.86
C MET A 244 30.32 9.28 22.32
N SER A 245 30.70 10.51 22.71
CA SER A 245 30.86 10.88 24.11
C SER A 245 29.48 10.85 24.75
N LEU A 246 29.03 9.64 25.02
CA LEU A 246 27.82 9.37 25.75
C LEU A 246 28.18 9.56 27.22
N ASP A 247 27.73 10.67 27.80
CA ASP A 247 27.73 10.83 29.24
C ASP A 247 27.09 9.59 29.88
N PRO A 248 27.85 8.77 30.66
CA PRO A 248 27.33 7.56 31.28
C PRO A 248 26.12 7.81 32.18
N LYS A 249 25.97 9.05 32.69
CA LYS A 249 24.83 9.44 33.53
C LYS A 249 23.53 9.56 32.73
N LYS A 250 23.59 9.90 31.44
CA LYS A 250 22.42 10.01 30.56
C LYS A 250 21.86 8.62 30.21
N ILE A 251 22.74 7.66 29.90
CA ILE A 251 22.35 6.26 29.62
C ILE A 251 21.66 5.63 30.84
N LYS A 252 22.21 5.84 32.05
CA LYS A 252 21.62 5.25 33.26
C LYS A 252 20.24 5.82 33.57
N ARG A 253 20.01 7.10 33.26
CA ARG A 253 18.70 7.77 33.45
C ARG A 253 17.64 7.29 32.44
N GLU A 254 18.04 6.99 31.21
CA GLU A 254 17.14 6.46 30.16
C GLU A 254 16.82 4.97 30.35
N LEU A 255 17.78 4.16 30.82
CA LEU A 255 17.56 2.74 31.13
C LEU A 255 16.72 2.51 32.40
N GLN A 256 16.76 3.45 33.35
CA GLN A 256 15.99 3.35 34.61
C GLN A 256 14.54 3.81 34.49
N ASN A 257 14.14 4.42 33.36
CA ASN A 257 12.77 4.85 33.15
C ASN A 257 12.28 4.42 31.75
N PRO A 258 12.06 3.12 31.53
CA PRO A 258 11.40 2.66 30.31
C PRO A 258 10.01 3.31 30.27
N LEU A 259 9.78 4.14 29.25
CA LEU A 259 8.54 4.89 29.06
C LEU A 259 7.32 3.99 29.33
N ARG A 260 6.54 4.39 30.35
CA ARG A 260 5.18 3.94 30.60
C ARG A 260 4.42 3.92 29.27
N ILE A 261 3.92 2.76 28.87
CA ILE A 261 2.86 2.66 27.88
C ILE A 261 1.59 3.15 28.60
N PRO A 262 1.00 4.30 28.24
CA PRO A 262 -0.32 4.63 28.78
C PRO A 262 -1.32 3.60 28.26
N GLN A 263 -2.03 2.96 29.19
CA GLN A 263 -3.21 2.14 28.93
C GLN A 263 -4.33 3.00 28.33
#